data_AF-A0A2M7UNC2-F1
#
_entry.id   AF-A0A2M7UNC2-F1
#
_cell.length_a   1.000
_cell.length_b   1.000
_cell.length_c   1.000
_cell.angle_alpha   90.00
_cell.angle_beta   90.00
_cell.angle_gamma   90.00
#
_symmetry.space_group_name_H-M   'P 1'
#
loop_
_entity.id
_entity.type
_entity.pdbx_description
1 polymer ?
#
loop_
_entity_poly.entity_id
_entity_poly.type
_entity_poly.pdbx_seq_one_letter_code
_entity_poly.pdbx_strand_id
1 'polypeptide(L)'
;MRPNKRVNGKGNWWPPAKQLGDNLFLNNGDYLAIRRNVEIYAWEEKSETKTTKNMGGSETQETTYAYAKKWTGMPASSSNFKHPEGHENPTKTIENTSRYVSTATVGIYDIDLSKISLPAFKDIPINEQTVTTGSNGELTGNYIFIPQGEGFNRGTLTNPELGDSRVSYTDLYNHTNVTTFGKLNNGKITPFLDPENDNKSLYLMSLQGKDETVASLHTGHKLSTWLLRGLGFLMMWIGLSALFAPLSVILDVIPMLGSITGGIIKMITFFVALILSTVTIWISMLFNSLIAITIVTVILIGGAIFYLKKKQKN
;
A
#
# COMPACT_ATOMS: atom_id res chain seq x y z
N MET A 1 -13.92 34.99 -19.26
CA MET A 1 -12.88 34.06 -18.77
C MET A 1 -13.21 32.67 -19.30
N ARG A 2 -12.34 32.09 -20.14
CA ARG A 2 -12.57 30.79 -20.78
C ARG A 2 -12.33 29.66 -19.76
N PRO A 3 -13.13 28.58 -19.78
CA PRO A 3 -13.03 27.50 -18.80
C PRO A 3 -11.70 26.74 -18.96
N ASN A 4 -11.06 26.46 -17.83
CA ASN A 4 -9.85 25.64 -17.71
C ASN A 4 -10.04 24.30 -18.43
N LYS A 5 -9.48 24.17 -19.64
CA LYS A 5 -9.50 22.93 -20.40
C LYS A 5 -8.61 21.90 -19.71
N ARG A 6 -9.24 20.91 -19.08
CA ARG A 6 -8.60 19.61 -18.79
C ARG A 6 -8.27 18.97 -20.14
N VAL A 7 -7.00 18.73 -20.43
CA VAL A 7 -6.56 18.13 -21.70
C VAL A 7 -6.21 16.67 -21.46
N ASN A 8 -6.68 15.80 -22.35
CA ASN A 8 -6.31 14.40 -22.42
C ASN A 8 -5.49 14.21 -23.70
N GLY A 9 -4.20 13.85 -23.58
CA GLY A 9 -3.34 13.53 -24.70
C GLY A 9 -3.26 12.01 -24.89
N LYS A 10 -3.62 11.52 -26.08
CA LYS A 10 -3.32 10.15 -26.54
C LYS A 10 -2.28 10.24 -27.65
N GLY A 11 -1.23 9.42 -27.60
CA GLY A 11 -0.21 9.36 -28.64
C GLY A 11 0.90 8.37 -28.32
N ASN A 12 1.60 7.91 -29.36
CA ASN A 12 2.84 7.15 -29.22
C ASN A 12 3.95 8.07 -28.69
N TRP A 13 4.81 7.51 -27.85
CA TRP A 13 5.89 8.23 -27.17
C TRP A 13 7.20 8.09 -27.94
N TRP A 14 8.00 9.15 -27.94
CA TRP A 14 9.36 9.15 -28.49
C TRP A 14 10.37 9.17 -27.33
N PRO A 15 11.43 8.34 -27.37
CA PRO A 15 12.40 8.29 -26.28
C PRO A 15 13.13 9.63 -26.10
N PRO A 16 13.53 10.00 -24.87
CA PRO A 16 14.54 11.03 -24.70
C PRO A 16 15.83 10.60 -25.42
N ALA A 17 16.60 11.54 -25.96
CA ALA A 17 17.83 11.28 -26.71
C ALA A 17 18.94 10.51 -25.92
N LYS A 18 18.70 10.18 -24.66
CA LYS A 18 19.63 9.50 -23.76
C LYS A 18 19.05 8.15 -23.33
N GLN A 19 19.70 7.08 -23.77
CA GLN A 19 19.41 5.73 -23.28
C GLN A 19 19.67 5.65 -21.77
N LEU A 20 18.82 4.90 -21.08
CA LEU A 20 18.90 4.69 -19.64
C LEU A 20 19.40 3.26 -19.38
N GLY A 21 20.23 3.09 -18.37
CA GLY A 21 20.69 1.81 -17.86
C GLY A 21 20.95 1.93 -16.36
N ASP A 22 21.25 0.83 -15.69
CA ASP A 22 21.47 0.85 -14.24
C ASP A 22 22.94 1.08 -13.85
N ASN A 23 23.83 1.15 -14.84
CA ASN A 23 25.29 1.27 -14.72
C ASN A 23 25.95 0.07 -13.99
N LEU A 24 25.30 -1.09 -13.93
CA LEU A 24 25.87 -2.31 -13.35
C LEU A 24 25.68 -3.52 -14.26
N PHE A 25 24.43 -3.98 -14.44
CA PHE A 25 24.16 -5.14 -15.29
C PHE A 25 23.18 -4.84 -16.42
N LEU A 26 22.24 -3.91 -16.25
CA LEU A 26 21.26 -3.59 -17.27
C LEU A 26 21.91 -2.71 -18.35
N ASN A 27 21.89 -3.22 -19.58
CA ASN A 27 22.39 -2.49 -20.75
C ASN A 27 21.58 -1.19 -20.95
N ASN A 28 22.22 -0.20 -21.57
CA ASN A 28 21.53 1.03 -21.92
C ASN A 28 20.44 0.75 -22.98
N GLY A 29 19.22 1.18 -22.71
CA GLY A 29 18.07 1.01 -23.59
C GLY A 29 17.07 2.16 -23.49
N ASP A 30 15.98 2.03 -24.24
CA ASP A 30 14.91 3.03 -24.30
C ASP A 30 13.95 2.87 -23.11
N TYR A 31 14.44 3.14 -21.90
CA TYR A 31 13.63 3.09 -20.68
C TYR A 31 13.31 4.49 -20.16
N LEU A 32 12.06 4.70 -19.73
CA LEU A 32 11.66 5.94 -19.05
C LEU A 32 12.04 5.91 -17.57
N ALA A 33 11.83 4.76 -16.94
CA ALA A 33 12.23 4.49 -15.58
C ALA A 33 12.55 3.00 -15.45
N ILE A 34 13.55 2.70 -14.63
CA ILE A 34 13.97 1.34 -14.32
C ILE A 34 14.10 1.18 -12.81
N ARG A 35 13.87 -0.04 -12.34
CA ARG A 35 14.15 -0.47 -10.97
C ARG A 35 14.94 -1.77 -11.00
N ARG A 36 16.11 -1.75 -10.35
CA ARG A 36 16.85 -2.97 -10.01
C ARG A 36 16.31 -3.50 -8.69
N ASN A 37 15.82 -4.72 -8.71
CA ASN A 37 15.38 -5.46 -7.54
C ASN A 37 16.43 -6.50 -7.21
N VAL A 38 17.05 -6.37 -6.05
CA VAL A 38 18.06 -7.30 -5.55
C VAL A 38 17.51 -7.99 -4.32
N GLU A 39 17.47 -9.31 -4.38
CA GLU A 39 17.14 -10.17 -3.26
C GLU A 39 18.37 -10.98 -2.86
N ILE A 40 18.52 -11.18 -1.55
CA ILE A 40 19.54 -12.05 -0.97
C ILE A 40 18.85 -13.22 -0.27
N TYR A 41 19.45 -14.41 -0.35
CA TYR A 41 18.96 -15.58 0.36
C TYR A 41 19.41 -15.50 1.81
N ALA A 42 18.47 -15.27 2.73
CA ALA A 42 18.73 -14.89 4.11
C ALA A 42 17.71 -15.53 5.07
N TRP A 43 18.05 -15.58 6.35
CA TRP A 43 17.16 -15.98 7.43
C TRP A 43 16.02 -14.98 7.65
N GLU A 44 14.84 -15.52 7.92
CA GLU A 44 13.66 -14.84 8.44
C GLU A 44 13.20 -15.52 9.73
N GLU A 45 12.98 -14.71 10.76
CA GLU A 45 12.32 -15.14 12.00
C GLU A 45 10.80 -14.94 11.90
N LYS A 46 10.05 -15.96 12.30
CA LYS A 46 8.61 -15.90 12.52
C LYS A 46 8.32 -16.19 13.98
N SER A 47 7.54 -15.33 14.62
CA SER A 47 7.10 -15.52 16.00
C SER A 47 5.60 -15.84 16.07
N GLU A 48 5.23 -16.80 16.89
CA GLU A 48 3.85 -17.12 17.23
C GLU A 48 3.67 -17.05 18.73
N THR A 49 2.66 -16.30 19.20
CA THR A 49 2.36 -16.15 20.63
C THR A 49 1.05 -16.83 20.96
N LYS A 50 1.11 -17.77 21.90
CA LYS A 50 -0.05 -18.47 22.46
C LYS A 50 -0.34 -17.94 23.86
N THR A 51 -1.56 -17.46 24.06
CA THR A 51 -2.03 -17.00 25.37
C THR A 51 -2.91 -18.07 26.02
N THR A 52 -2.53 -18.50 27.22
CA THR A 52 -3.30 -19.44 28.05
C THR A 52 -3.85 -18.72 29.27
N LYS A 53 -5.17 -18.81 29.49
CA LYS A 53 -5.82 -18.26 30.68
C LYS A 53 -5.71 -19.23 31.86
N ASN A 54 -5.26 -18.74 33.00
CA ASN A 54 -5.15 -19.50 34.24
C ASN A 54 -6.40 -19.29 35.13
N MET A 55 -6.57 -20.16 36.14
CA MET A 55 -7.58 -19.95 37.17
C MET A 55 -7.32 -18.64 37.94
N GLY A 56 -8.35 -17.82 38.12
CA GLY A 56 -8.24 -16.51 38.78
C GLY A 56 -7.93 -15.34 37.85
N GLY A 57 -8.03 -15.51 36.52
CA GLY A 57 -8.00 -14.41 35.56
C GLY A 57 -6.61 -13.94 35.12
N SER A 58 -5.53 -14.61 35.53
CA SER A 58 -4.18 -14.35 35.02
C SER A 58 -3.95 -15.02 33.66
N GLU A 59 -3.04 -14.48 32.84
CA GLU A 59 -2.72 -15.02 31.51
C GLU A 59 -1.22 -15.37 31.44
N THR A 60 -0.90 -16.53 30.88
CA THR A 60 0.46 -16.96 30.55
C THR A 60 0.65 -16.87 29.03
N GLN A 61 1.69 -16.15 28.59
CA GLN A 61 2.05 -16.04 27.19
C GLN A 61 3.27 -16.91 26.89
N GLU A 62 3.12 -17.80 25.91
CA GLU A 62 4.21 -18.62 25.37
C GLU A 62 4.48 -18.15 23.94
N THR A 63 5.70 -17.67 23.66
CA THR A 63 6.08 -17.22 22.32
C THR A 63 7.10 -18.18 21.72
N THR A 64 6.76 -18.77 20.58
CA THR A 64 7.61 -19.68 19.82
C THR A 64 8.21 -18.94 18.64
N TYR A 65 9.52 -19.10 18.44
CA TYR A 65 10.26 -18.51 17.34
C TYR A 65 10.69 -19.61 16.36
N ALA A 66 10.40 -19.42 15.07
CA ALA A 66 10.79 -20.31 13.99
C ALA A 66 11.62 -19.56 12.96
N TYR A 67 12.64 -20.22 12.42
CA TYR A 67 13.57 -19.63 11.46
C TYR A 67 13.50 -20.36 10.13
N ALA A 68 13.46 -19.62 9.03
CA ALA A 68 13.49 -20.17 7.68
C ALA A 68 14.35 -19.30 6.77
N LYS A 69 15.07 -19.92 5.84
CA LYS A 69 15.81 -19.19 4.80
C LYS A 69 14.89 -18.88 3.62
N LYS A 70 14.96 -17.66 3.10
CA LYS A 70 14.22 -17.24 1.91
C LYS A 70 14.91 -16.12 1.15
N TRP A 71 14.51 -15.93 -0.10
CA TRP A 71 14.85 -14.73 -0.85
C TRP A 71 14.13 -13.51 -0.25
N THR A 72 14.89 -12.45 0.05
CA THR A 72 14.34 -11.19 0.55
C THR A 72 15.13 -9.99 0.04
N GLY A 73 14.41 -8.93 -0.36
CA GLY A 73 15.02 -7.66 -0.75
C GLY A 73 15.48 -6.80 0.43
N MET A 74 15.00 -7.11 1.64
CA MET A 74 15.26 -6.41 2.89
C MET A 74 15.57 -7.45 3.99
N PRO A 75 16.79 -8.02 4.00
CA PRO A 75 17.18 -8.95 5.05
C PRO A 75 17.12 -8.25 6.42
N ALA A 76 16.53 -8.93 7.41
CA ALA A 76 16.52 -8.42 8.78
C ALA A 76 17.97 -8.41 9.33
N SER A 77 18.28 -7.42 10.16
CA SER A 77 19.53 -7.44 10.93
C SER A 77 19.51 -8.65 11.87
N SER A 78 20.58 -9.45 11.85
CA SER A 78 20.72 -10.62 12.73
C SER A 78 20.54 -10.24 14.20
N SER A 79 20.96 -9.04 14.60
CA SER A 79 20.80 -8.51 15.97
C SER A 79 19.35 -8.39 16.44
N ASN A 80 18.40 -8.36 15.50
CA ASN A 80 16.98 -8.23 15.80
C ASN A 80 16.32 -9.60 15.98
N PHE A 81 17.03 -10.69 15.71
CA PHE A 81 16.54 -12.04 16.00
C PHE A 81 16.60 -12.33 17.48
N LYS A 82 15.64 -13.11 17.96
CA LYS A 82 15.58 -13.59 19.34
C LYS A 82 16.73 -14.55 19.65
N HIS A 83 17.10 -15.37 18.68
CA HIS A 83 18.22 -16.32 18.74
C HIS A 83 19.13 -16.11 17.52
N PRO A 84 20.02 -15.10 17.56
CA PRO A 84 20.89 -14.76 16.43
C PRO A 84 21.96 -15.82 16.12
N GLU A 85 22.38 -16.59 17.12
CA GLU A 85 23.33 -17.70 16.97
C GLU A 85 22.84 -18.70 15.91
N GLY A 86 23.66 -18.92 14.86
CA GLY A 86 23.31 -19.80 13.74
C GLY A 86 22.35 -19.18 12.71
N HIS A 87 21.85 -17.97 12.94
CA HIS A 87 20.90 -17.25 12.08
C HIS A 87 21.46 -15.91 11.61
N GLU A 88 22.74 -15.88 11.26
CA GLU A 88 23.40 -14.65 10.86
C GLU A 88 23.09 -14.32 9.40
N ASN A 89 22.47 -13.16 9.16
CA ASN A 89 22.25 -12.66 7.82
C ASN A 89 23.50 -11.97 7.26
N PRO A 90 23.92 -12.31 6.03
CA PRO A 90 25.01 -11.62 5.37
C PRO A 90 24.62 -10.19 4.98
N THR A 91 25.62 -9.34 4.81
CA THR A 91 25.41 -7.97 4.36
C THR A 91 25.11 -7.95 2.87
N LYS A 92 24.03 -7.26 2.50
CA LYS A 92 23.67 -7.04 1.09
C LYS A 92 24.70 -6.13 0.42
N THR A 93 25.42 -6.65 -0.57
CA THR A 93 26.50 -5.91 -1.26
C THR A 93 25.99 -5.12 -2.47
N ILE A 94 24.94 -5.60 -3.12
CA ILE A 94 24.32 -4.94 -4.27
C ILE A 94 22.97 -4.40 -3.85
N GLU A 95 22.83 -3.08 -3.89
CA GLU A 95 21.60 -2.44 -3.48
C GLU A 95 20.55 -2.37 -4.59
N ASN A 96 19.30 -2.28 -4.15
CA ASN A 96 18.20 -1.88 -5.04
C ASN A 96 18.53 -0.50 -5.62
N THR A 97 18.19 -0.27 -6.88
CA THR A 97 18.31 1.07 -7.46
C THR A 97 17.07 1.43 -8.24
N SER A 98 16.78 2.72 -8.33
CA SER A 98 15.74 3.24 -9.19
C SER A 98 16.31 4.42 -9.95
N ARG A 99 16.16 4.39 -11.28
CA ARG A 99 16.60 5.48 -12.14
C ARG A 99 15.47 5.87 -13.07
N TYR A 100 15.39 7.15 -13.36
CA TYR A 100 14.37 7.72 -14.22
C TYR A 100 14.98 8.83 -15.06
N VAL A 101 14.45 8.99 -16.27
CA VAL A 101 14.72 10.18 -17.07
C VAL A 101 13.94 11.37 -16.48
N SER A 102 14.50 12.57 -16.53
CA SER A 102 13.86 13.75 -15.92
C SER A 102 12.61 14.20 -16.67
N THR A 103 12.62 14.04 -18.00
CA THR A 103 11.59 14.55 -18.90
C THR A 103 11.28 13.54 -19.99
N ALA A 104 10.01 13.47 -20.39
CA ALA A 104 9.52 12.65 -21.50
C ALA A 104 8.35 13.35 -22.21
N THR A 105 7.85 12.82 -23.33
CA THR A 105 6.81 13.48 -24.16
C THR A 105 5.56 12.62 -24.43
N VAL A 106 4.40 13.02 -23.90
CA VAL A 106 3.10 12.41 -24.21
C VAL A 106 2.56 12.94 -25.54
N GLY A 107 2.79 12.24 -26.64
CA GLY A 107 2.44 12.77 -27.96
C GLY A 107 3.21 14.08 -28.22
N ILE A 108 2.52 15.23 -28.13
CA ILE A 108 3.14 16.56 -28.33
C ILE A 108 3.46 17.31 -27.02
N TYR A 109 3.17 16.71 -25.85
CA TYR A 109 3.26 17.41 -24.58
C TYR A 109 4.43 16.94 -23.73
N ASP A 110 5.21 17.87 -23.20
CA ASP A 110 6.28 17.56 -22.26
C ASP A 110 5.73 17.17 -20.88
N ILE A 111 6.35 16.18 -20.25
CA ILE A 111 6.09 15.78 -18.86
C ILE A 111 7.38 15.75 -18.05
N ASP A 112 7.23 16.12 -16.78
CA ASP A 112 8.26 15.98 -15.75
C ASP A 112 8.00 14.68 -14.97
N LEU A 113 8.88 13.70 -15.13
CA LEU A 113 8.72 12.38 -14.50
C LEU A 113 9.11 12.39 -13.01
N SER A 114 9.83 13.41 -12.54
CA SER A 114 10.28 13.49 -11.15
C SER A 114 9.14 13.74 -10.15
N LYS A 115 8.01 14.28 -10.63
CA LYS A 115 6.86 14.66 -9.80
C LYS A 115 5.61 13.84 -10.10
N ILE A 116 5.60 13.10 -11.21
CA ILE A 116 4.41 12.37 -11.66
C ILE A 116 4.28 11.07 -10.90
N SER A 117 3.05 10.71 -10.54
CA SER A 117 2.75 9.36 -10.11
C SER A 117 2.84 8.43 -11.32
N LEU A 118 3.78 7.48 -11.26
CA LEU A 118 4.02 6.50 -12.33
C LEU A 118 3.13 5.26 -12.14
N PRO A 119 2.73 4.59 -13.23
CA PRO A 119 2.01 3.33 -13.13
C PRO A 119 2.95 2.21 -12.64
N ALA A 120 2.37 1.02 -12.46
CA ALA A 120 3.14 -0.17 -12.11
C ALA A 120 4.18 -0.50 -13.19
N PHE A 121 5.37 -0.90 -12.74
CA PHE A 121 6.47 -1.32 -13.60
C PHE A 121 6.22 -2.77 -14.05
N LYS A 122 6.78 -3.14 -15.20
CA LYS A 122 6.72 -4.50 -15.75
C LYS A 122 8.09 -5.16 -15.69
N ASP A 123 8.13 -6.47 -15.62
CA ASP A 123 9.39 -7.22 -15.62
C ASP A 123 10.13 -7.04 -16.96
N ILE A 124 11.43 -6.74 -16.88
CA ILE A 124 12.32 -6.81 -18.04
C ILE A 124 12.78 -8.27 -18.15
N PRO A 125 12.59 -8.93 -19.31
CA PRO A 125 13.18 -10.24 -19.55
C PRO A 125 14.70 -10.20 -19.44
N ILE A 126 15.28 -11.05 -18.62
CA ILE A 126 16.72 -11.11 -18.39
C ILE A 126 17.34 -12.10 -19.37
N ASN A 127 18.14 -11.58 -20.32
CA ASN A 127 18.84 -12.36 -21.34
C ASN A 127 20.10 -11.61 -21.81
N GLU A 128 20.89 -12.24 -22.69
CA GLU A 128 22.13 -11.68 -23.21
C GLU A 128 21.96 -10.37 -24.00
N GLN A 129 20.74 -10.09 -24.50
CA GLN A 129 20.46 -8.83 -25.18
C GLN A 129 20.22 -7.68 -24.18
N THR A 130 19.60 -7.96 -23.03
CA THR A 130 19.18 -6.92 -22.07
C THR A 130 20.19 -6.65 -20.98
N VAL A 131 21.03 -7.62 -20.63
CA VAL A 131 21.99 -7.47 -19.53
C VAL A 131 23.39 -7.97 -19.89
N THR A 132 24.39 -7.42 -19.20
CA THR A 132 25.78 -7.87 -19.21
C THR A 132 26.19 -8.20 -17.79
N THR A 133 26.44 -9.47 -17.47
CA THR A 133 26.66 -9.92 -16.08
C THR A 133 28.10 -9.77 -15.58
N GLY A 134 29.06 -9.59 -16.49
CA GLY A 134 30.50 -9.58 -16.15
C GLY A 134 30.98 -10.92 -15.58
N SER A 135 32.04 -10.90 -14.77
CA SER A 135 32.61 -12.11 -14.14
C SER A 135 31.87 -12.61 -12.91
N ASN A 136 30.99 -11.78 -12.33
CA ASN A 136 30.45 -12.00 -10.98
C ASN A 136 29.01 -12.49 -10.97
N GLY A 137 28.36 -12.65 -12.13
CA GLY A 137 26.97 -13.07 -12.21
C GLY A 137 26.71 -14.01 -13.39
N GLU A 138 25.74 -14.89 -13.21
CA GLU A 138 25.32 -15.87 -14.20
C GLU A 138 23.87 -15.64 -14.58
N LEU A 139 23.57 -15.77 -15.88
CA LEU A 139 22.21 -15.75 -16.38
C LEU A 139 21.54 -17.08 -16.09
N THR A 140 20.51 -17.07 -15.24
CA THR A 140 19.74 -18.28 -14.93
C THR A 140 18.27 -17.95 -14.66
N GLY A 141 17.39 -18.63 -15.40
CA GLY A 141 15.97 -18.30 -15.43
C GLY A 141 15.74 -16.86 -15.90
N ASN A 142 14.99 -16.08 -15.12
CA ASN A 142 14.76 -14.64 -15.36
C ASN A 142 15.55 -13.76 -14.37
N TYR A 143 16.72 -14.22 -13.94
CA TYR A 143 17.55 -13.53 -12.96
C TYR A 143 19.01 -13.50 -13.38
N ILE A 144 19.73 -12.49 -12.88
CA ILE A 144 21.18 -12.56 -12.74
C ILE A 144 21.45 -13.13 -11.36
N PHE A 145 21.97 -14.35 -11.31
CA PHE A 145 22.33 -15.03 -10.08
C PHE A 145 23.79 -14.79 -9.74
N ILE A 146 24.05 -14.44 -8.48
CA ILE A 146 25.36 -14.03 -7.97
C ILE A 146 25.61 -14.89 -6.74
N PRO A 147 26.32 -16.02 -6.89
CA PRO A 147 26.63 -16.87 -5.76
C PRO A 147 27.63 -16.17 -4.84
N GLN A 148 27.47 -16.35 -3.53
CA GLN A 148 28.46 -15.87 -2.55
C GLN A 148 29.57 -16.91 -2.32
N GLY A 149 29.22 -18.20 -2.37
CA GLY A 149 30.16 -19.30 -2.15
C GLY A 149 30.88 -19.77 -3.42
N GLU A 150 31.99 -20.48 -3.22
CA GLU A 150 32.78 -21.11 -4.30
C GLU A 150 32.82 -22.64 -4.15
N GLY A 151 33.10 -23.34 -5.24
CA GLY A 151 33.24 -24.80 -5.26
C GLY A 151 31.99 -25.51 -4.76
N PHE A 152 32.14 -26.37 -3.75
CA PHE A 152 31.02 -27.14 -3.16
C PHE A 152 30.05 -26.30 -2.33
N ASN A 153 30.46 -25.11 -1.88
CA ASN A 153 29.60 -24.19 -1.13
C ASN A 153 28.91 -23.18 -2.07
N ARG A 154 29.03 -23.37 -3.39
CA ARG A 154 28.38 -22.52 -4.38
C ARG A 154 26.93 -22.92 -4.53
N GLY A 155 26.02 -22.05 -4.11
CA GLY A 155 24.59 -22.27 -4.32
C GLY A 155 24.17 -22.07 -5.77
N THR A 156 22.91 -22.39 -6.04
CA THR A 156 22.25 -22.23 -7.35
C THR A 156 20.88 -21.59 -7.16
N LEU A 157 20.25 -21.11 -8.22
CA LEU A 157 18.89 -20.55 -8.11
C LEU A 157 17.87 -21.54 -7.53
N THR A 158 18.04 -22.84 -7.79
CA THR A 158 17.15 -23.92 -7.30
C THR A 158 17.53 -24.45 -5.93
N ASN A 159 18.82 -24.41 -5.57
CA ASN A 159 19.34 -24.79 -4.26
C ASN A 159 20.26 -23.67 -3.76
N PRO A 160 19.69 -22.56 -3.26
CA PRO A 160 20.47 -21.38 -2.87
C PRO A 160 21.13 -21.56 -1.51
N GLU A 161 22.31 -20.96 -1.39
CA GLU A 161 23.07 -20.89 -0.14
C GLU A 161 22.93 -19.51 0.49
N LEU A 162 23.19 -19.44 1.80
CA LEU A 162 23.06 -18.21 2.58
C LEU A 162 23.96 -17.13 1.99
N GLY A 163 23.34 -16.02 1.58
CA GLY A 163 24.01 -14.86 1.02
C GLY A 163 24.12 -14.81 -0.50
N ASP A 164 23.71 -15.88 -1.19
CA ASP A 164 23.48 -15.81 -2.62
C ASP A 164 22.52 -14.67 -2.95
N SER A 165 22.79 -13.99 -4.06
CA SER A 165 22.00 -12.86 -4.51
C SER A 165 21.36 -13.15 -5.87
N ARG A 166 20.16 -12.64 -6.08
CA ARG A 166 19.51 -12.65 -7.39
C ARG A 166 19.03 -11.24 -7.74
N VAL A 167 19.26 -10.85 -8.98
CA VAL A 167 18.89 -9.54 -9.49
C VAL A 167 17.87 -9.69 -10.60
N SER A 168 16.78 -8.93 -10.50
CA SER A 168 15.81 -8.73 -11.58
C SER A 168 15.59 -7.25 -11.83
N TYR A 169 15.04 -6.92 -13.00
CA TYR A 169 14.73 -5.55 -13.36
C TYR A 169 13.27 -5.40 -13.70
N THR A 170 12.71 -4.26 -13.34
CA THR A 170 11.42 -3.81 -13.83
C THR A 170 11.54 -2.45 -14.49
N ASP A 171 10.72 -2.18 -15.50
CA ASP A 171 10.73 -0.92 -16.22
C ASP A 171 9.33 -0.33 -16.42
N LEU A 172 9.35 0.93 -16.83
CA LEU A 172 8.25 1.55 -17.54
C LEU A 172 8.62 1.59 -19.03
N TYR A 173 8.30 0.49 -19.73
CA TYR A 173 8.66 0.29 -21.13
C TYR A 173 8.13 1.41 -22.04
N ASN A 174 9.00 1.86 -22.94
CA ASN A 174 8.67 2.83 -23.98
C ASN A 174 7.61 2.28 -24.95
N HIS A 175 6.85 3.15 -25.62
CA HIS A 175 5.76 2.78 -26.55
C HIS A 175 4.49 2.19 -25.93
N THR A 176 4.34 2.23 -24.61
CA THR A 176 3.05 1.91 -24.00
C THR A 176 2.10 3.10 -24.18
N ASN A 177 0.88 2.86 -24.67
CA ASN A 177 -0.15 3.90 -24.70
C ASN A 177 -0.50 4.28 -23.25
N VAL A 178 -0.21 5.51 -22.86
CA VAL A 178 -0.53 6.01 -21.52
C VAL A 178 -1.42 7.24 -21.58
N THR A 179 -2.27 7.37 -20.57
CA THR A 179 -3.10 8.54 -20.31
C THR A 179 -2.44 9.34 -19.19
N THR A 180 -2.12 10.61 -19.43
CA THR A 180 -1.54 11.49 -18.42
C THR A 180 -2.54 12.55 -17.98
N PHE A 181 -2.66 12.74 -16.66
CA PHE A 181 -3.53 13.71 -16.02
C PHE A 181 -2.71 14.84 -15.40
N GLY A 182 -3.11 16.07 -15.66
CA GLY A 182 -2.51 17.27 -15.09
C GLY A 182 -3.07 18.55 -15.70
N LYS A 183 -2.41 19.67 -15.43
CA LYS A 183 -2.71 20.98 -16.01
C LYS A 183 -1.80 21.24 -17.20
N LEU A 184 -2.38 21.52 -18.36
CA LEU A 184 -1.62 21.96 -19.53
C LEU A 184 -1.20 23.41 -19.36
N ASN A 185 0.10 23.69 -19.47
CA ASN A 185 0.67 25.02 -19.48
C ASN A 185 1.81 25.09 -20.52
N ASN A 186 1.65 25.92 -21.55
CA ASN A 186 2.65 26.14 -22.60
C ASN A 186 3.26 24.84 -23.19
N GLY A 187 2.42 23.88 -23.56
CA GLY A 187 2.89 22.61 -24.14
C GLY A 187 3.43 21.58 -23.12
N LYS A 188 3.51 21.95 -21.83
CA LYS A 188 3.92 21.05 -20.76
C LYS A 188 2.73 20.66 -19.88
N ILE A 189 2.61 19.38 -19.55
CA ILE A 189 1.67 18.93 -18.51
C ILE A 189 2.38 19.06 -17.17
N THR A 190 1.73 19.76 -16.25
CA THR A 190 2.22 20.07 -14.91
C THR A 190 1.22 19.58 -13.86
N PRO A 191 1.62 19.43 -12.59
CA PRO A 191 0.69 19.07 -11.54
C PRO A 191 -0.52 20.02 -11.48
N PHE A 192 -1.72 19.45 -11.53
CA PHE A 192 -2.94 20.21 -11.27
C PHE A 192 -3.19 20.22 -9.77
N LEU A 193 -3.10 21.38 -9.12
CA LEU A 193 -3.45 21.55 -7.71
C LEU A 193 -4.94 21.90 -7.62
N ASP A 194 -5.69 21.16 -6.82
CA ASP A 194 -7.10 21.42 -6.55
C ASP A 194 -7.26 22.34 -5.33
N PRO A 195 -7.61 23.63 -5.51
CA PRO A 195 -7.73 24.58 -4.40
C PRO A 195 -8.88 24.23 -3.45
N GLU A 196 -9.90 23.51 -3.92
CA GLU A 196 -11.09 23.14 -3.13
C GLU A 196 -10.82 21.91 -2.24
N ASN A 197 -9.73 21.18 -2.50
CA ASN A 197 -9.38 19.93 -1.81
C ASN A 197 -7.94 19.98 -1.29
N ASP A 198 -7.63 21.02 -0.51
CA ASP A 198 -6.36 21.17 0.21
C ASP A 198 -5.12 21.12 -0.70
N ASN A 199 -5.20 21.73 -1.89
CA ASN A 199 -4.15 21.71 -2.91
C ASN A 199 -3.66 20.33 -3.30
N LYS A 200 -4.49 19.28 -3.18
CA LYS A 200 -4.12 17.95 -3.65
C LYS A 200 -3.75 17.99 -5.12
N SER A 201 -2.56 17.47 -5.42
CA SER A 201 -2.04 17.44 -6.77
C SER A 201 -2.56 16.23 -7.54
N LEU A 202 -3.27 16.46 -8.64
CA LEU A 202 -3.48 15.47 -9.67
C LEU A 202 -2.34 15.58 -10.68
N TYR A 203 -1.40 14.64 -10.58
CA TYR A 203 -0.35 14.45 -11.56
C TYR A 203 0.00 12.97 -11.66
N LEU A 204 -0.62 12.30 -12.64
CA LEU A 204 -0.64 10.84 -12.73
C LEU A 204 -0.49 10.40 -14.18
N MET A 205 0.32 9.38 -14.38
CA MET A 205 0.37 8.59 -15.61
C MET A 205 -0.33 7.25 -15.36
N SER A 206 -1.19 6.85 -16.29
CA SER A 206 -1.94 5.60 -16.23
C SER A 206 -1.80 4.83 -17.54
N LEU A 207 -1.68 3.50 -17.46
CA LEU A 207 -1.74 2.62 -18.63
C LEU A 207 -3.17 2.41 -19.13
N GLN A 208 -4.17 2.80 -18.33
CA GLN A 208 -5.59 2.64 -18.63
C GLN A 208 -6.15 3.85 -19.38
N GLY A 209 -7.34 3.68 -19.94
CA GLY A 209 -8.10 4.78 -20.52
C GLY A 209 -8.47 5.84 -19.48
N LYS A 210 -8.91 7.02 -19.95
CA LYS A 210 -9.34 8.12 -19.07
C LYS A 210 -10.44 7.67 -18.11
N ASP A 211 -11.49 7.05 -18.64
CA ASP A 211 -12.69 6.75 -17.86
C ASP A 211 -12.41 5.65 -16.82
N GLU A 212 -11.61 4.65 -17.18
CA GLU A 212 -11.12 3.60 -16.27
C GLU A 212 -10.23 4.18 -15.17
N THR A 213 -9.31 5.09 -15.51
CA THR A 213 -8.43 5.74 -14.52
C THR A 213 -9.24 6.61 -13.56
N VAL A 214 -10.23 7.35 -14.06
CA VAL A 214 -11.11 8.15 -13.20
C VAL A 214 -11.95 7.25 -12.29
N ALA A 215 -12.48 6.14 -12.82
CA ALA A 215 -13.23 5.17 -12.04
C ALA A 215 -12.36 4.50 -10.95
N SER A 216 -11.11 4.15 -11.25
CA SER A 216 -10.19 3.55 -10.28
C SER A 216 -9.80 4.53 -9.18
N LEU A 217 -9.58 5.81 -9.50
CA LEU A 217 -9.35 6.88 -8.50
C LEU A 217 -10.54 7.02 -7.54
N HIS A 218 -11.77 7.04 -8.06
CA HIS A 218 -12.97 7.07 -7.22
C HIS A 218 -13.12 5.82 -6.35
N THR A 219 -12.79 4.65 -6.90
CA THR A 219 -12.87 3.37 -6.18
C THR A 219 -11.86 3.30 -5.05
N GLY A 220 -10.62 3.75 -5.27
CA GLY A 220 -9.58 3.82 -4.24
C GLY A 220 -9.99 4.72 -3.06
N HIS A 221 -10.55 5.90 -3.35
CA HIS A 221 -11.06 6.80 -2.29
C HIS A 221 -12.24 6.20 -1.52
N LYS A 222 -13.17 5.53 -2.21
CA LYS A 222 -14.27 4.80 -1.57
C LYS A 222 -13.73 3.70 -0.65
N LEU A 223 -12.83 2.85 -1.17
CA LEU A 223 -12.27 1.73 -0.40
C LEU A 223 -11.51 2.22 0.83
N SER A 224 -10.65 3.25 0.69
CA SER A 224 -9.92 3.84 1.81
C SER A 224 -10.86 4.38 2.89
N THR A 225 -11.93 5.07 2.49
CA THR A 225 -12.94 5.59 3.41
C THR A 225 -13.67 4.45 4.15
N TRP A 226 -14.06 3.39 3.44
CA TRP A 226 -14.73 2.24 4.04
C TRP A 226 -13.79 1.44 4.95
N LEU A 227 -12.51 1.31 4.59
CA LEU A 227 -11.50 0.67 5.43
C LEU A 227 -11.31 1.46 6.71
N LEU A 228 -11.14 2.78 6.63
CA LEU A 228 -11.00 3.63 7.81
C LEU A 228 -12.25 3.58 8.70
N ARG A 229 -13.45 3.50 8.11
CA ARG A 229 -14.71 3.30 8.86
C ARG A 229 -14.79 1.95 9.53
N GLY A 230 -14.40 0.89 8.84
CA GLY A 230 -14.28 -0.45 9.41
C GLY A 230 -13.29 -0.48 10.56
N LEU A 231 -12.13 0.15 10.40
CA LEU A 231 -11.12 0.29 11.44
C LEU A 231 -11.65 1.10 12.63
N GLY A 232 -12.33 2.22 12.39
CA GLY A 232 -12.95 3.03 13.44
C GLY A 232 -14.04 2.26 14.21
N PHE A 233 -14.85 1.47 13.52
CA PHE A 233 -15.82 0.56 14.13
C PHE A 233 -15.11 -0.48 15.02
N LEU A 234 -14.07 -1.14 14.53
CA LEU A 234 -13.30 -2.11 15.30
C LEU A 234 -12.69 -1.49 16.56
N MET A 235 -12.08 -0.31 16.42
CA MET A 235 -11.52 0.43 17.57
C MET A 235 -12.61 0.80 18.59
N MET A 236 -13.78 1.26 18.14
CA MET A 236 -14.91 1.57 19.01
C MET A 236 -15.41 0.31 19.74
N TRP A 237 -15.55 -0.81 19.03
CA TRP A 237 -15.98 -2.07 19.62
C TRP A 237 -14.98 -2.60 20.66
N ILE A 238 -13.68 -2.55 20.35
CA ILE A 238 -12.62 -2.92 21.30
C ILE A 238 -12.64 -2.01 22.52
N GLY A 239 -12.73 -0.68 22.33
CA GLY A 239 -12.80 0.28 23.42
C GLY A 239 -14.00 0.08 24.33
N LEU A 240 -15.19 -0.14 23.76
CA LEU A 240 -16.40 -0.41 24.54
C LEU A 240 -16.32 -1.76 25.25
N SER A 241 -15.77 -2.79 24.61
CA SER A 241 -15.53 -4.10 25.24
C SER A 241 -14.56 -3.99 26.42
N ALA A 242 -13.50 -3.18 26.27
CA ALA A 242 -12.50 -2.97 27.31
C ALA A 242 -13.07 -2.24 28.53
N LEU A 243 -14.00 -1.29 28.33
CA LEU A 243 -14.69 -0.58 29.42
C LEU A 243 -15.42 -1.53 30.37
N PHE A 244 -16.02 -2.59 29.82
CA PHE A 244 -16.74 -3.62 30.59
C PHE A 244 -15.88 -4.82 30.98
N ALA A 245 -14.59 -4.84 30.62
CA ALA A 245 -13.69 -5.94 30.95
C ALA A 245 -13.56 -6.23 32.45
N PRO A 246 -13.47 -5.22 33.36
CA PRO A 246 -13.38 -5.48 34.80
C PRO A 246 -14.58 -6.26 35.36
N LEU A 247 -15.77 -6.05 34.79
CA LEU A 247 -16.98 -6.78 35.19
C LEU A 247 -16.86 -8.28 34.88
N SER A 248 -16.22 -8.63 33.75
CA SER A 248 -16.00 -10.04 33.40
C SER A 248 -15.02 -10.74 34.33
N VAL A 249 -13.95 -10.05 34.76
CA VAL A 249 -12.93 -10.62 35.67
C VAL A 249 -13.52 -10.94 37.05
N ILE A 250 -14.44 -10.12 37.56
CA ILE A 250 -15.11 -10.38 38.86
C ILE A 250 -15.97 -11.65 38.78
N LEU A 251 -16.60 -11.90 37.62
CA LEU A 251 -17.48 -13.06 37.41
C LEU A 251 -16.71 -14.33 37.03
N ASP A 252 -15.45 -14.22 36.62
CA ASP A 252 -14.54 -15.35 36.36
C ASP A 252 -14.22 -16.18 37.62
N VAL A 253 -14.57 -15.71 38.84
CA VAL A 253 -14.48 -16.49 40.08
C VAL A 253 -15.40 -17.73 40.04
N ILE A 254 -16.45 -17.72 39.21
CA ILE A 254 -17.32 -18.87 38.98
C ILE A 254 -16.99 -19.46 37.59
N PRO A 255 -16.38 -20.67 37.51
CA PRO A 255 -15.78 -21.21 36.28
C PRO A 255 -16.68 -21.28 35.03
N MET A 256 -18.00 -21.40 35.20
CA MET A 256 -18.97 -21.44 34.09
C MET A 256 -19.45 -20.04 33.67
N LEU A 257 -19.54 -19.09 34.60
CA LEU A 257 -20.13 -17.77 34.34
C LEU A 257 -19.15 -16.84 33.63
N GLY A 258 -17.86 -16.94 33.94
CA GLY A 258 -16.81 -16.08 33.36
C GLY A 258 -16.76 -16.05 31.83
N SER A 259 -16.64 -17.22 31.19
CA SER A 259 -16.58 -17.33 29.73
C SER A 259 -17.87 -16.93 29.03
N ILE A 260 -19.02 -17.22 29.64
CA ILE A 260 -20.35 -16.88 29.12
C ILE A 260 -20.55 -15.37 29.18
N THR A 261 -20.26 -14.75 30.33
CA THR A 261 -20.44 -13.31 30.52
C THR A 261 -19.49 -12.49 29.66
N GLY A 262 -18.22 -12.87 29.53
CA GLY A 262 -17.28 -12.21 28.63
C GLY A 262 -17.71 -12.24 27.16
N GLY A 263 -18.27 -13.37 26.71
CA GLY A 263 -18.84 -13.50 25.36
C GLY A 263 -20.09 -12.62 25.15
N ILE A 264 -21.01 -12.61 26.11
CA ILE A 264 -22.24 -11.79 26.05
C ILE A 264 -21.90 -10.30 26.01
N ILE A 265 -20.96 -9.83 26.84
CA ILE A 265 -20.52 -8.43 26.84
C ILE A 265 -19.98 -8.05 25.47
N LYS A 266 -19.10 -8.86 24.87
CA LYS A 266 -18.56 -8.61 23.52
C LYS A 266 -19.67 -8.58 22.46
N MET A 267 -20.68 -9.43 22.57
CA MET A 267 -21.82 -9.46 21.64
C MET A 267 -22.71 -8.21 21.78
N ILE A 268 -23.07 -7.82 23.00
CA ILE A 268 -23.88 -6.61 23.24
C ILE A 268 -23.13 -5.37 22.76
N THR A 269 -21.85 -5.25 23.15
CA THR A 269 -21.01 -4.11 22.75
C THR A 269 -20.76 -4.06 21.25
N PHE A 270 -20.75 -5.20 20.54
CA PHE A 270 -20.70 -5.23 19.07
C PHE A 270 -21.90 -4.51 18.46
N PHE A 271 -23.13 -4.83 18.88
CA PHE A 271 -24.32 -4.18 18.34
C PHE A 271 -24.41 -2.71 18.72
N VAL A 272 -24.03 -2.35 19.95
CA VAL A 272 -23.96 -0.95 20.37
C VAL A 272 -22.93 -0.18 19.52
N ALA A 273 -21.73 -0.73 19.32
CA ALA A 273 -20.71 -0.13 18.47
C ALA A 273 -21.16 -0.05 17.01
N LEU A 274 -21.92 -1.02 16.50
CA LEU A 274 -22.45 -1.01 15.14
C LEU A 274 -23.45 0.13 14.94
N ILE A 275 -24.37 0.33 15.90
CA ILE A 275 -25.34 1.43 15.87
C ILE A 275 -24.62 2.77 15.96
N LEU A 276 -23.73 2.93 16.94
CA LEU A 276 -22.98 4.18 17.14
C LEU A 276 -22.11 4.52 15.93
N SER A 277 -21.34 3.56 15.42
CA SER A 277 -20.50 3.76 14.22
C SER A 277 -21.34 4.11 12.99
N THR A 278 -22.50 3.47 12.81
CA THR A 278 -23.44 3.81 11.73
C THR A 278 -23.91 5.26 11.87
N VAL A 279 -24.36 5.68 13.06
CA VAL A 279 -24.77 7.06 13.33
C VAL A 279 -23.62 8.04 13.06
N THR A 280 -22.40 7.74 13.54
CA THR A 280 -21.22 8.58 13.28
C THR A 280 -20.91 8.69 11.78
N ILE A 281 -20.99 7.59 11.03
CA ILE A 281 -20.78 7.58 9.58
C ILE A 281 -21.83 8.45 8.88
N TRP A 282 -23.10 8.31 9.26
CA TRP A 282 -24.20 9.13 8.74
C TRP A 282 -23.97 10.62 8.99
N ILE A 283 -23.62 10.98 10.23
CA ILE A 283 -23.31 12.36 10.61
C ILE A 283 -22.12 12.89 9.79
N SER A 284 -21.05 12.10 9.66
CA SER A 284 -19.88 12.47 8.86
C SER A 284 -20.21 12.69 7.38
N MET A 285 -21.05 11.84 6.78
CA MET A 285 -21.51 12.03 5.40
C MET A 285 -22.33 13.30 5.24
N LEU A 286 -23.16 13.63 6.23
CA LEU A 286 -23.97 14.84 6.23
C LEU A 286 -23.09 16.09 6.23
N PHE A 287 -22.09 16.16 7.12
CA PHE A 287 -21.20 17.33 7.18
C PHE A 287 -20.30 17.50 5.94
N ASN A 288 -19.96 16.42 5.25
CA ASN A 288 -19.13 16.48 4.04
C ASN A 288 -19.92 16.86 2.77
N SER A 289 -21.25 16.94 2.83
CA SER A 289 -22.11 17.32 1.71
C SER A 289 -22.95 18.54 2.08
N LEU A 290 -22.61 19.70 1.52
CA LEU A 290 -23.40 20.94 1.65
C LEU A 290 -24.88 20.74 1.26
N ILE A 291 -25.15 19.81 0.34
CA ILE A 291 -26.50 19.42 -0.08
C ILE A 291 -27.20 18.60 1.01
N ALA A 292 -26.49 17.69 1.68
CA ALA A 292 -27.08 16.92 2.78
C ALA A 292 -27.40 17.80 3.99
N ILE A 293 -26.55 18.78 4.29
CA ILE A 293 -26.81 19.78 5.35
C ILE A 293 -28.09 20.55 5.03
N THR A 294 -28.22 21.09 3.82
CA THR A 294 -29.40 21.89 3.45
C THR A 294 -30.70 21.09 3.50
N ILE A 295 -30.71 19.84 3.03
CA ILE A 295 -31.89 18.96 3.11
C ILE A 295 -32.30 18.70 4.57
N VAL A 296 -31.35 18.39 5.44
CA VAL A 296 -31.66 18.13 6.86
C VAL A 296 -32.14 19.38 7.58
N THR A 297 -31.57 20.55 7.29
CA THR A 297 -32.08 21.82 7.82
C THR A 297 -33.53 22.07 7.40
N VAL A 298 -33.87 21.83 6.13
CA VAL A 298 -35.25 21.98 5.63
C VAL A 298 -36.21 21.01 6.31
N ILE A 299 -35.81 19.75 6.51
CA ILE A 299 -36.63 18.75 7.21
C ILE A 299 -36.85 19.13 8.68
N LEU A 300 -35.81 19.60 9.38
CA LEU A 300 -35.93 20.02 10.78
C LEU A 300 -36.83 21.25 10.93
N ILE A 301 -36.71 22.25 10.03
CA ILE A 301 -37.58 23.43 10.02
C ILE A 301 -39.04 23.02 9.71
N GLY A 302 -39.25 22.17 8.69
CA GLY A 302 -40.58 21.68 8.33
C GLY A 302 -41.23 20.85 9.45
N GLY A 303 -40.46 19.98 10.11
CA GLY A 303 -40.90 19.19 11.26
C GLY A 303 -41.22 20.05 12.48
N ALA A 304 -40.41 21.06 12.78
CA ALA A 304 -40.67 22.02 13.85
C ALA A 304 -41.95 22.83 13.57
N ILE A 305 -42.15 23.33 12.34
CA ILE A 305 -43.37 24.05 11.94
C ILE A 305 -44.60 23.14 12.06
N PHE A 306 -44.50 21.88 11.63
CA PHE A 306 -45.60 20.92 11.74
C PHE A 306 -45.94 20.61 13.20
N TYR A 307 -44.94 20.39 14.04
CA TYR A 307 -45.12 20.14 15.48
C TYR A 307 -45.74 21.35 16.19
N LEU A 308 -45.27 22.57 15.89
CA LEU A 308 -45.83 23.81 16.43
C LEU A 308 -47.28 24.04 15.97
N LYS A 309 -47.60 23.77 14.69
CA LYS A 309 -48.99 23.82 14.19
C LYS A 309 -49.88 22.78 14.84
N LYS A 310 -49.37 21.58 15.11
CA LYS A 310 -50.12 20.53 15.81
C LYS A 310 -50.37 20.89 17.27
N LYS A 311 -49.40 21.54 17.93
CA LYS A 311 -49.52 22.02 19.32
C LYS A 311 -50.46 23.24 19.45
N GLN A 312 -50.61 24.06 18.42
CA GLN A 312 -51.58 25.18 18.41
C GLN A 312 -53.02 24.73 18.12
N LYS A 313 -53.22 23.50 17.61
CA LYS A 313 -54.53 22.97 17.23
C LYS A 313 -55.14 22.03 18.30
N ASN A 314 -54.34 21.67 19.31
CA ASN A 314 -54.76 20.99 20.53
C ASN A 314 -54.77 21.99 21.69
#